data_AF-A0A2V9WGK6-F1
#
_entry.id   AF-A0A2V9WGK6-F1
#
_cell.length_a   1.000
_cell.length_b   1.000
_cell.length_c   1.000
_cell.angle_alpha   90.00
_cell.angle_beta   90.00
_cell.angle_gamma   90.00
#
_symmetry.space_group_name_H-M   'P 1'
#
loop_
_entity.id
_entity.type
_entity.pdbx_description
1 polymer ?
#
loop_
_entity_poly.entity_id
_entity_poly.type
_entity_poly.pdbx_seq_one_letter_code
_entity_poly.pdbx_strand_id
1 'polypeptide(L)'
;MNRMMAIVEREMRKFFRSPALMLASMIFPLVQLIILGNAFGGKIHDARVAIVDQDGGPQALRIREAFDSVRSNIRTFVPIPYDNDRQAMEDVRNGKLEGAVIIPPQFSRRVYEQNHPRVALVVDNSDNFMSSAVEAELTDLTNSLNQPAVSPRILQQTALDIVELYPYIEYMKYLLPGSLVLAMFVSVMIGGGMLYIDDKARGVHEGYLVTPITKLELVLGLNLAGAIKDVMTGIIIVAIGSLMAGVGTIFNPVTIVGLLVLIVLTSLAFNTMMFLLMVRIEDPLVPRAMFGILNTLLFFPSGSVYPIQA
;
A
#
# COMPACT_ATOMS: atom_id res chain seq x y z
N MET A 1 -45.20 2.44 -7.47
CA MET A 1 -43.83 1.99 -7.13
C MET A 1 -43.88 0.50 -6.83
N ASN A 2 -43.01 -0.30 -7.44
CA ASN A 2 -42.80 -1.69 -7.00
C ASN A 2 -42.31 -1.69 -5.54
N ARG A 3 -42.84 -2.59 -4.71
CA ARG A 3 -42.56 -2.66 -3.26
C ARG A 3 -41.05 -2.78 -2.96
N MET A 4 -40.36 -3.57 -3.76
CA MET A 4 -38.89 -3.71 -3.74
C MET A 4 -38.17 -2.36 -3.92
N MET A 5 -38.61 -1.52 -4.86
CA MET A 5 -37.98 -0.22 -5.12
C MET A 5 -38.19 0.76 -3.96
N ALA A 6 -39.28 0.64 -3.21
CA ALA A 6 -39.50 1.46 -2.01
C ALA A 6 -38.48 1.14 -0.91
N ILE A 7 -38.10 -0.14 -0.77
CA ILE A 7 -37.04 -0.57 0.15
C ILE A 7 -35.69 0.00 -0.30
N VAL A 8 -35.36 -0.13 -1.60
CA VAL A 8 -34.12 0.42 -2.16
C VAL A 8 -34.03 1.92 -1.91
N GLU A 9 -35.12 2.65 -2.20
CA GLU A 9 -35.16 4.09 -2.00
C GLU A 9 -34.96 4.49 -0.54
N ARG A 10 -35.62 3.80 0.41
CA ARG A 10 -35.41 4.02 1.85
C ARG A 10 -33.94 3.87 2.22
N GLU A 11 -33.32 2.77 1.80
CA GLU A 11 -31.93 2.46 2.14
C GLU A 11 -30.94 3.45 1.54
N MET A 12 -31.16 3.87 0.28
CA MET A 12 -30.34 4.90 -0.36
C MET A 12 -30.51 6.25 0.35
N ARG A 13 -31.73 6.65 0.71
CA ARG A 13 -31.94 7.90 1.48
C ARG A 13 -31.26 7.84 2.86
N LYS A 14 -31.29 6.71 3.56
CA LYS A 14 -30.60 6.52 4.85
C LYS A 14 -29.08 6.66 4.70
N PHE A 15 -28.53 6.07 3.64
CA PHE A 15 -27.11 6.18 3.31
C PHE A 15 -26.69 7.62 2.99
N PHE A 16 -27.38 8.28 2.05
CA PHE A 16 -27.04 9.65 1.66
C PHE A 16 -27.24 10.71 2.76
N ARG A 17 -28.13 10.45 3.72
CA ARG A 17 -28.33 11.31 4.89
C ARG A 17 -27.31 11.07 6.00
N SER A 18 -26.51 10.02 5.91
CA SER A 18 -25.50 9.69 6.92
C SER A 18 -24.10 9.86 6.35
N PRO A 19 -23.54 11.10 6.39
CA PRO A 19 -22.22 11.38 5.85
C PRO A 19 -21.14 10.53 6.52
N ALA A 20 -21.29 10.21 7.82
CA ALA A 20 -20.36 9.34 8.52
C ALA A 20 -20.23 7.95 7.90
N LEU A 21 -21.35 7.33 7.50
CA LEU A 21 -21.34 6.00 6.88
C LEU A 21 -20.73 6.04 5.48
N MET A 22 -21.08 7.07 4.70
CA MET A 22 -20.51 7.27 3.36
C MET A 22 -19.00 7.48 3.43
N LEU A 23 -18.56 8.43 4.26
CA LEU A 23 -17.15 8.77 4.43
C LEU A 23 -16.37 7.58 4.99
N ALA A 24 -16.89 6.86 5.99
CA ALA A 24 -16.22 5.68 6.52
C ALA A 24 -16.04 4.59 5.44
N SER A 25 -17.05 4.37 4.59
CA SER A 25 -16.96 3.36 3.52
C SER A 25 -15.96 3.70 2.41
N MET A 26 -15.70 4.99 2.15
CA MET A 26 -14.86 5.45 1.04
C MET A 26 -13.48 5.94 1.48
N ILE A 27 -13.41 6.71 2.57
CA ILE A 27 -12.17 7.35 3.02
C ILE A 27 -11.25 6.35 3.71
N PHE A 28 -11.78 5.48 4.57
CA PHE A 28 -10.93 4.54 5.32
C PHE A 28 -10.06 3.66 4.40
N PRO A 29 -10.59 3.06 3.32
CA PRO A 29 -9.78 2.29 2.37
C PRO A 29 -8.79 3.14 1.57
N LEU A 30 -9.14 4.38 1.21
CA LEU A 30 -8.22 5.29 0.52
C LEU A 30 -7.07 5.71 1.43
N VAL A 31 -7.36 6.05 2.68
CA VAL A 31 -6.34 6.35 3.69
C VAL A 31 -5.44 5.15 3.90
N GLN A 32 -6.01 3.94 3.98
CA GLN A 32 -5.22 2.72 4.06
C GLN A 32 -4.33 2.51 2.82
N LEU A 33 -4.85 2.73 1.61
CA LEU A 33 -4.06 2.67 0.38
C LEU A 33 -2.88 3.66 0.42
N ILE A 34 -3.10 4.89 0.88
CA ILE A 34 -2.05 5.90 1.01
C ILE A 34 -1.01 5.47 2.03
N ILE A 35 -1.45 5.04 3.22
CA ILE A 35 -0.54 4.68 4.31
C ILE A 35 0.29 3.46 3.91
N LEU A 36 -0.36 2.36 3.51
CA LEU A 36 0.35 1.13 3.15
C LEU A 36 1.10 1.27 1.83
N GLY A 37 0.54 1.98 0.85
CA GLY A 37 1.17 2.24 -0.44
C GLY A 37 2.50 2.97 -0.30
N ASN A 38 2.57 3.95 0.60
CA ASN A 38 3.81 4.65 0.92
C ASN A 38 4.71 3.89 1.89
N ALA A 39 4.14 3.22 2.90
CA ALA A 39 4.92 2.51 3.93
C ALA A 39 5.66 1.27 3.40
N PHE A 40 5.06 0.52 2.46
CA PHE A 40 5.64 -0.69 1.88
C PHE A 40 6.15 -0.47 0.43
N GLY A 41 6.17 0.80 -0.01
CA GLY A 41 6.50 1.29 -1.36
C GLY A 41 7.79 0.79 -2.01
N GLY A 42 8.76 0.39 -1.19
CA GLY A 42 10.03 -0.21 -1.59
C GLY A 42 11.07 0.77 -2.12
N LYS A 43 10.63 1.86 -2.75
CA LYS A 43 11.53 2.90 -3.24
C LYS A 43 11.57 4.05 -2.28
N ILE A 44 12.74 4.23 -1.69
CA ILE A 44 13.11 5.43 -0.99
C ILE A 44 13.06 6.57 -2.01
N HIS A 45 12.25 7.59 -1.74
CA HIS A 45 12.29 8.84 -2.48
C HIS A 45 12.92 9.90 -1.59
N ASP A 46 13.96 10.54 -2.10
CA ASP A 46 14.62 11.67 -1.44
C ASP A 46 15.19 11.37 -0.03
N ALA A 47 15.74 10.17 0.24
CA ALA A 47 16.41 9.94 1.51
C ALA A 47 17.64 10.85 1.65
N ARG A 48 17.64 11.65 2.71
CA ARG A 48 18.74 12.51 3.09
C ARG A 48 19.79 11.65 3.76
N VAL A 49 20.81 11.31 2.99
CA VAL A 49 21.96 10.56 3.48
C VAL A 49 23.12 11.52 3.66
N ALA A 50 23.64 11.64 4.89
CA ALA A 50 24.83 12.44 5.11
C ALA A 50 26.06 11.76 4.51
N ILE A 51 26.94 12.54 3.90
CA ILE A 51 28.27 12.09 3.47
C ILE A 51 29.29 12.87 4.28
N VAL A 52 30.06 12.14 5.10
CA VAL A 52 31.15 12.68 5.91
C VAL A 52 32.47 12.21 5.31
N ASP A 53 33.22 13.14 4.72
CA ASP A 53 34.55 12.86 4.15
C ASP A 53 35.66 13.35 5.09
N GLN A 54 36.31 12.43 5.79
CA GLN A 54 37.46 12.71 6.66
C GLN A 54 38.82 12.46 5.99
N ASP A 55 38.84 12.00 4.74
CA ASP A 55 40.05 11.67 3.99
C ASP A 55 40.45 12.78 3.02
N GLY A 56 39.48 13.33 2.27
CA GLY A 56 39.70 14.36 1.26
C GLY A 56 40.55 13.91 0.06
N GLY A 57 40.81 12.61 -0.06
CA GLY A 57 41.68 12.03 -1.09
C GLY A 57 40.94 11.64 -2.38
N PRO A 58 41.67 11.25 -3.44
CA PRO A 58 41.08 10.93 -4.75
C PRO A 58 40.08 9.77 -4.75
N GLN A 59 40.23 8.79 -3.84
CA GLN A 59 39.27 7.68 -3.76
C GLN A 59 38.02 8.07 -2.96
N ALA A 60 38.14 8.97 -1.98
CA ALA A 60 37.00 9.54 -1.28
C ALA A 60 36.13 10.40 -2.22
N LEU A 61 36.77 11.17 -3.10
CA LEU A 61 36.08 11.94 -4.14
C LEU A 61 35.26 11.04 -5.08
N ARG A 62 35.80 9.89 -5.49
CA ARG A 62 35.07 8.91 -6.33
C ARG A 62 33.81 8.38 -5.67
N ILE A 63 33.85 8.12 -4.36
CA ILE A 63 32.65 7.72 -3.61
C ILE A 63 31.62 8.85 -3.72
N ARG A 64 32.01 10.08 -3.40
CA ARG A 64 31.11 11.25 -3.45
C ARG A 64 30.48 11.44 -4.84
N GLU A 65 31.29 11.34 -5.89
CA GLU A 65 30.82 11.41 -7.28
C GLU A 65 29.85 10.27 -7.63
N ALA A 66 30.08 9.05 -7.12
CA ALA A 66 29.15 7.93 -7.28
C ALA A 66 27.80 8.23 -6.63
N PHE A 67 27.78 8.79 -5.41
CA PHE A 67 26.53 9.23 -4.76
C PHE A 67 25.79 10.32 -5.55
N ASP A 68 26.52 11.30 -6.07
CA ASP A 68 25.94 12.35 -6.93
C ASP A 68 25.37 11.77 -8.23
N SER A 69 25.99 10.73 -8.79
CA SER A 69 25.50 10.03 -9.98
C SER A 69 24.21 9.24 -9.71
N VAL A 70 24.09 8.57 -8.55
CA VAL A 70 22.88 7.83 -8.14
C VAL A 70 21.69 8.78 -7.96
N ARG A 71 21.92 9.99 -7.42
CA ARG A 71 20.89 11.05 -7.34
C ARG A 71 20.29 11.37 -8.70
N SER A 72 21.11 11.43 -9.75
CA SER A 72 20.68 11.84 -11.10
C SER A 72 19.84 10.79 -11.82
N ASN A 73 19.99 9.51 -11.46
CA ASN A 73 19.42 8.40 -12.22
C ASN A 73 18.18 7.78 -11.53
N ILE A 74 18.13 7.75 -10.19
CA ILE A 74 17.08 7.01 -9.46
C ILE A 74 16.33 7.88 -8.40
N ARG A 75 16.78 9.11 -8.07
CA ARG A 75 16.22 9.96 -7.00
C ARG A 75 16.10 9.25 -5.61
N THR A 76 16.86 8.19 -5.40
CA THR A 76 16.83 7.41 -4.15
C THR A 76 17.47 8.19 -3.00
N PHE A 77 18.58 8.89 -3.27
CA PHE A 77 19.34 9.62 -2.25
C PHE A 77 19.51 11.10 -2.58
N VAL A 78 19.45 11.91 -1.53
CA VAL A 78 19.90 13.29 -1.49
C VAL A 78 21.15 13.32 -0.61
N PRO A 79 22.36 13.26 -1.21
CA PRO A 79 23.58 13.37 -0.44
C PRO A 79 23.69 14.77 0.19
N ILE A 80 23.86 14.82 1.51
CA ILE A 80 24.09 16.08 2.24
C ILE A 80 25.51 16.07 2.78
N PRO A 81 26.38 17.02 2.38
CA PRO A 81 27.74 17.07 2.92
C PRO A 81 27.71 17.43 4.40
N TYR A 82 28.47 16.70 5.21
CA TYR A 82 28.68 16.97 6.64
C TYR A 82 30.17 16.96 6.95
N ASP A 83 30.61 17.92 7.76
CA ASP A 83 32.02 18.03 8.16
C ASP A 83 32.36 17.17 9.40
N ASN A 84 31.35 16.77 10.17
CA ASN A 84 31.50 16.13 11.47
C ASN A 84 30.67 14.85 11.56
N ASP A 85 31.33 13.73 11.86
CA ASP A 85 30.72 12.40 12.01
C ASP A 85 29.73 12.36 13.17
N ARG A 86 30.08 12.97 14.32
CA ARG A 86 29.18 12.98 15.49
C ARG A 86 27.88 13.71 15.19
N GLN A 87 27.97 14.84 14.48
CA GLN A 87 26.79 15.61 14.12
C GLN A 87 25.91 14.83 13.14
N ALA A 88 26.51 14.16 12.15
CA ALA A 88 25.77 13.30 11.23
C ALA A 88 25.08 12.14 11.98
N MET A 89 25.76 11.49 12.92
CA MET A 89 25.18 10.42 13.75
C MET A 89 24.04 10.91 14.65
N GLU A 90 24.16 12.11 15.23
CA GLU A 90 23.09 12.73 16.00
C GLU A 90 21.89 13.10 15.14
N ASP A 91 22.12 13.62 13.93
CA ASP A 91 21.04 13.95 13.00
C ASP A 91 20.34 12.70 12.44
N VAL A 92 21.04 11.58 12.26
CA VAL A 92 20.42 10.27 12.01
C VAL A 92 19.59 9.82 13.21
N ARG A 93 20.15 9.89 14.44
CA ARG A 93 19.43 9.51 15.67
C ARG A 93 18.17 10.33 15.91
N ASN A 94 18.18 11.61 15.53
CA ASN A 94 17.05 12.51 15.68
C ASN A 94 16.05 12.43 14.51
N GLY A 95 16.26 11.52 13.55
CA GLY A 95 15.39 11.33 12.38
C GLY A 95 15.44 12.49 11.35
N LYS A 96 16.46 13.34 11.41
CA LYS A 96 16.67 14.39 10.38
C LYS A 96 17.27 13.80 9.11
N LEU A 97 18.06 12.75 9.25
CA LEU A 97 18.69 12.01 8.16
C LEU A 97 18.26 10.54 8.24
N GLU A 98 18.04 9.91 7.10
CA GLU A 98 17.68 8.50 7.00
C GLU A 98 18.92 7.59 7.04
N GLY A 99 20.13 8.16 6.85
CA GLY A 99 21.41 7.48 7.05
C GLY A 99 22.62 8.42 6.97
N ALA A 100 23.79 7.93 7.35
CA ALA A 100 25.06 8.63 7.22
C ALA A 100 26.18 7.67 6.76
N VAL A 101 26.93 8.11 5.77
CA VAL A 101 28.06 7.41 5.19
C VAL A 101 29.33 8.13 5.62
N ILE A 102 30.18 7.43 6.37
CA ILE A 102 31.39 7.99 6.96
C ILE A 102 32.60 7.37 6.26
N ILE A 103 33.35 8.22 5.56
CA ILE A 103 34.62 7.88 4.93
C ILE A 103 35.74 8.19 5.96
N PRO A 104 36.42 7.18 6.50
CA PRO A 104 37.40 7.38 7.57
C PRO A 104 38.68 8.05 7.05
N PRO A 105 39.51 8.64 7.93
CA PRO A 105 40.78 9.22 7.53
C PRO A 105 41.69 8.15 6.93
N GLN A 106 42.51 8.54 5.95
CA GLN A 106 43.43 7.67 5.22
C GLN A 106 42.73 6.61 4.36
N PHE A 107 41.43 6.77 4.06
CA PHE A 107 40.70 5.85 3.20
C PHE A 107 41.39 5.66 1.85
N SER A 108 41.73 6.74 1.13
CA SER A 108 42.39 6.64 -0.17
C SER A 108 43.72 5.90 -0.07
N ARG A 109 44.48 6.14 0.99
CA ARG A 109 45.75 5.43 1.24
C ARG A 109 45.54 3.93 1.42
N ARG A 110 44.55 3.52 2.23
CA ARG A 110 44.23 2.10 2.46
C ARG A 110 43.72 1.40 1.20
N VAL A 111 43.02 2.11 0.33
CA VAL A 111 42.62 1.59 -0.99
C VAL A 111 43.86 1.28 -1.84
N TYR A 112 44.82 2.20 -1.93
CA TYR A 112 46.05 1.98 -2.70
C TYR A 112 46.96 0.91 -2.10
N GLU A 113 47.04 0.85 -0.77
CA GLU A 113 47.81 -0.16 -0.03
C GLU A 113 47.12 -1.54 -0.01
N GLN A 114 45.93 -1.67 -0.59
CA GLN A 114 45.08 -2.88 -0.54
C GLN A 114 44.85 -3.38 0.90
N ASN A 115 44.85 -2.45 1.86
CA ASN A 115 44.79 -2.75 3.29
C ASN A 115 43.36 -2.58 3.80
N HIS A 116 42.47 -3.49 3.39
CA HIS A 116 41.07 -3.58 3.81
C HIS A 116 40.38 -2.21 4.02
N PRO A 117 40.22 -1.41 2.95
CA PRO A 117 39.49 -0.15 3.04
C PRO A 117 38.04 -0.41 3.49
N ARG A 118 37.53 0.42 4.41
CA ARG A 118 36.16 0.31 4.93
C ARG A 118 35.51 1.68 4.91
N VAL A 119 34.24 1.70 4.55
CA VAL A 119 33.35 2.84 4.72
C VAL A 119 32.31 2.42 5.75
N ALA A 120 31.94 3.31 6.66
CA ALA A 120 30.92 3.02 7.65
C ALA A 120 29.57 3.58 7.20
N LEU A 121 28.54 2.75 7.29
CA LEU A 121 27.15 3.16 7.16
C LEU A 121 26.52 3.21 8.55
N VAL A 122 25.92 4.34 8.88
CA VAL A 122 25.11 4.54 10.08
C VAL A 122 23.67 4.75 9.65
N VAL A 123 22.77 3.91 10.15
CA VAL A 123 21.33 3.95 9.84
C VAL A 123 20.52 3.81 11.12
N ASP A 124 19.27 4.27 11.08
CA ASP A 124 18.32 4.12 12.18
C ASP A 124 17.62 2.77 12.13
N ASN A 125 18.10 1.82 12.93
CA ASN A 125 17.54 0.47 13.00
C ASN A 125 16.13 0.37 13.61
N SER A 126 15.54 1.48 14.08
CA SER A 126 14.11 1.52 14.41
C SER A 126 13.23 1.48 13.16
N ASP A 127 13.73 2.01 12.04
CA ASP A 127 13.15 1.88 10.71
C ASP A 127 13.92 0.83 9.91
N ASN A 128 13.57 -0.44 10.13
CA ASN A 128 14.20 -1.57 9.45
C ASN A 128 14.00 -1.53 7.93
N PHE A 129 12.90 -0.94 7.46
CA PHE A 129 12.59 -0.84 6.04
C PHE A 129 13.52 0.14 5.35
N MET A 130 13.62 1.36 5.86
CA MET A 130 14.53 2.38 5.34
C MET A 130 15.98 1.97 5.51
N SER A 131 16.37 1.41 6.67
CA SER A 131 17.73 0.93 6.91
C SER A 131 18.16 -0.15 5.93
N SER A 132 17.32 -1.17 5.69
CA SER A 132 17.66 -2.27 4.77
C SER A 132 17.73 -1.79 3.31
N ALA A 133 16.87 -0.86 2.92
CA ALA A 133 16.91 -0.27 1.58
C ALA A 133 18.15 0.62 1.36
N VAL A 134 18.53 1.44 2.36
CA VAL A 134 19.78 2.23 2.33
C VAL A 134 21.00 1.31 2.29
N GLU A 135 21.01 0.22 3.08
CA GLU A 135 22.09 -0.76 3.12
C GLU A 135 22.26 -1.52 1.80
N ALA A 136 21.16 -1.96 1.18
CA ALA A 136 21.19 -2.66 -0.10
C ALA A 136 21.80 -1.80 -1.22
N GLU A 137 21.33 -0.57 -1.38
CA GLU A 137 21.83 0.35 -2.40
C GLU A 137 23.30 0.74 -2.15
N LEU A 138 23.71 0.91 -0.89
CA LEU A 138 25.11 1.17 -0.54
C LEU A 138 26.01 -0.02 -0.77
N THR A 139 25.49 -1.23 -0.60
CA THR A 139 26.20 -2.47 -0.93
C THR A 139 26.41 -2.54 -2.44
N ASP A 140 25.39 -2.22 -3.24
CA ASP A 140 25.48 -2.19 -4.70
C ASP A 140 26.46 -1.10 -5.19
N LEU A 141 26.40 0.10 -4.62
CA LEU A 141 27.36 1.18 -4.91
C LEU A 141 28.79 0.75 -4.55
N THR A 142 29.00 0.16 -3.38
CA THR A 142 30.32 -0.33 -2.94
C THR A 142 30.83 -1.44 -3.87
N ASN A 143 29.95 -2.35 -4.29
CA ASN A 143 30.28 -3.41 -5.24
C ASN A 143 30.68 -2.83 -6.60
N SER A 144 29.96 -1.81 -7.09
CA SER A 144 30.27 -1.13 -8.35
C SER A 144 31.65 -0.43 -8.32
N LEU A 145 31.99 0.20 -7.19
CA LEU A 145 33.28 0.87 -6.99
C LEU A 145 34.45 -0.12 -6.91
N ASN A 146 34.19 -1.34 -6.45
CA ASN A 146 35.19 -2.41 -6.37
C ASN A 146 35.42 -3.11 -7.73
N GLN A 147 34.64 -2.81 -8.77
CA GLN A 147 34.86 -3.40 -10.09
C GLN A 147 36.09 -2.77 -10.78
N PRO A 148 37.00 -3.58 -11.34
CA PRO A 148 38.18 -3.06 -12.02
C PRO A 148 37.81 -2.32 -13.32
N ALA A 149 38.35 -1.12 -13.52
CA ALA A 149 38.13 -0.29 -14.71
C ALA A 149 38.60 -0.94 -16.04
N VAL A 150 39.45 -1.96 -15.95
CA VAL A 150 39.87 -2.81 -17.07
C VAL A 150 39.77 -4.25 -16.62
N SER A 151 38.83 -5.00 -17.18
CA SER A 151 38.66 -6.43 -16.86
C SER A 151 39.88 -7.22 -17.36
N PRO A 152 40.54 -8.06 -16.52
CA PRO A 152 41.56 -8.97 -17.01
C PRO A 152 40.97 -9.91 -18.07
N ARG A 153 41.74 -10.19 -19.14
CA ARG A 153 41.32 -10.98 -20.32
C ARG A 153 40.91 -12.43 -20.02
N ILE A 154 41.08 -12.87 -18.77
CA ILE A 154 40.72 -14.19 -18.26
C ILE A 154 39.74 -13.96 -17.09
N LEU A 155 38.45 -14.01 -17.38
CA LEU A 155 37.39 -13.94 -16.37
C LEU A 155 37.26 -15.30 -15.68
N GLN A 156 37.77 -15.41 -14.45
CA GLN A 156 37.46 -16.51 -13.53
C GLN A 156 36.58 -16.03 -12.38
N GLN A 157 35.72 -15.04 -12.66
CA GLN A 157 34.68 -14.55 -11.76
C GLN A 157 33.33 -14.86 -12.41
N THR A 158 32.52 -15.68 -11.75
CA THR A 158 31.12 -15.87 -12.09
C THR A 158 30.39 -14.55 -11.83
N ALA A 159 30.01 -13.85 -12.90
CA ALA A 159 29.11 -12.70 -12.81
C ALA A 159 27.68 -13.21 -12.63
N LEU A 160 26.99 -12.71 -11.61
CA LEU A 160 25.55 -12.88 -11.47
C LEU A 160 24.87 -11.86 -12.39
N ASP A 161 24.30 -12.33 -13.48
CA ASP A 161 23.44 -11.51 -14.33
C ASP A 161 22.00 -11.61 -13.80
N ILE A 162 21.50 -10.52 -13.21
CA ILE A 162 20.14 -10.48 -12.65
C ILE A 162 19.20 -10.19 -13.81
N VAL A 163 18.60 -11.26 -14.35
CA VAL A 163 17.55 -11.14 -15.36
C VAL A 163 16.22 -10.89 -14.66
N GLU A 164 15.74 -9.65 -14.68
CA GLU A 164 14.41 -9.29 -14.21
C GLU A 164 13.34 -9.90 -15.12
N LEU A 165 12.60 -10.91 -14.64
CA LEU A 165 11.53 -11.55 -15.42
C LEU A 165 10.33 -10.61 -15.66
N TYR A 166 10.08 -9.68 -14.75
CA TYR A 166 8.92 -8.80 -14.77
C TYR A 166 9.34 -7.35 -14.55
N PRO A 167 8.70 -6.38 -15.22
CA PRO A 167 8.95 -4.98 -14.97
C PRO A 167 8.52 -4.62 -13.54
N TYR A 168 9.27 -3.72 -12.91
CA TYR A 168 8.93 -3.18 -11.60
C TYR A 168 7.56 -2.51 -11.61
N ILE A 169 6.70 -2.90 -10.67
CA ILE A 169 5.40 -2.27 -10.40
C ILE A 169 5.49 -1.59 -9.04
N GLU A 170 5.19 -0.30 -8.99
CA GLU A 170 5.11 0.44 -7.72
C GLU A 170 4.13 -0.23 -6.77
N TYR A 171 4.50 -0.38 -5.50
CA TYR A 171 3.68 -1.09 -4.53
C TYR A 171 2.28 -0.48 -4.37
N MET A 172 2.12 0.84 -4.49
CA MET A 172 0.79 1.48 -4.46
C MET A 172 -0.10 1.01 -5.63
N LYS A 173 0.48 0.75 -6.81
CA LYS A 173 -0.24 0.15 -7.97
C LYS A 173 -0.58 -1.31 -7.72
N TYR A 174 0.29 -2.04 -7.03
CA TYR A 174 0.08 -3.43 -6.62
C TYR A 174 -1.03 -3.57 -5.56
N LEU A 175 -1.07 -2.68 -4.57
CA LEU A 175 -2.01 -2.71 -3.45
C LEU A 175 -3.43 -2.26 -3.86
N LEU A 176 -3.55 -1.43 -4.90
CA LEU A 176 -4.80 -0.80 -5.32
C LEU A 176 -5.99 -1.78 -5.49
N PRO A 177 -5.88 -2.91 -6.21
CA PRO A 177 -6.97 -3.89 -6.31
C PRO A 177 -7.40 -4.45 -4.95
N GLY A 178 -6.44 -4.64 -4.04
CA GLY A 178 -6.73 -5.08 -2.68
C GLY A 178 -7.51 -4.04 -1.88
N SER A 179 -7.07 -2.79 -1.93
CA SER A 179 -7.78 -1.67 -1.31
C SER A 179 -9.18 -1.48 -1.88
N LEU A 180 -9.40 -1.75 -3.18
CA LEU A 180 -10.72 -1.77 -3.80
C LEU A 180 -11.63 -2.84 -3.17
N VAL A 181 -11.17 -4.09 -3.12
CA VAL A 181 -11.94 -5.21 -2.53
C VAL A 181 -12.23 -4.95 -1.05
N LEU A 182 -11.26 -4.40 -0.32
CA LEU A 182 -11.43 -4.00 1.07
C LEU A 182 -12.48 -2.89 1.24
N ALA A 183 -12.42 -1.86 0.39
CA ALA A 183 -13.42 -0.79 0.41
C ALA A 183 -14.82 -1.32 0.21
N MET A 184 -14.95 -2.24 -0.75
CA MET A 184 -16.23 -2.85 -1.05
C MET A 184 -16.73 -3.70 0.13
N PHE A 185 -15.85 -4.50 0.73
CA PHE A 185 -16.17 -5.28 1.92
C PHE A 185 -16.64 -4.39 3.09
N VAL A 186 -15.94 -3.30 3.37
CA VAL A 186 -16.32 -2.32 4.41
C VAL A 186 -17.68 -1.69 4.10
N SER A 187 -17.91 -1.31 2.83
CA SER A 187 -19.16 -0.71 2.36
C SER A 187 -20.36 -1.65 2.55
N VAL A 188 -20.22 -2.92 2.16
CA VAL A 188 -21.26 -3.94 2.37
C VAL A 188 -21.54 -4.18 3.84
N MET A 189 -20.48 -4.22 4.65
CA MET A 189 -20.62 -4.56 6.05
C MET A 189 -21.33 -3.46 6.86
N ILE A 190 -20.97 -2.20 6.61
CA ILE A 190 -21.63 -1.02 7.18
C ILE A 190 -23.02 -0.84 6.54
N GLY A 191 -23.09 -0.92 5.22
CA GLY A 191 -24.23 -0.54 4.38
C GLY A 191 -25.34 -1.59 4.25
N GLY A 192 -25.09 -2.84 4.62
CA GLY A 192 -26.03 -3.95 4.55
C GLY A 192 -26.15 -4.71 5.87
N GLY A 193 -25.09 -5.41 6.27
CA GLY A 193 -25.14 -6.34 7.40
C GLY A 193 -25.46 -5.70 8.75
N MET A 194 -24.72 -4.64 9.12
CA MET A 194 -24.97 -3.92 10.38
C MET A 194 -26.31 -3.19 10.37
N LEU A 195 -26.67 -2.53 9.28
CA LEU A 195 -27.92 -1.77 9.18
C LEU A 195 -29.15 -2.66 9.30
N TYR A 196 -29.11 -3.87 8.75
CA TYR A 196 -30.20 -4.84 8.88
C TYR A 196 -30.40 -5.28 10.34
N ILE A 197 -29.31 -5.59 11.05
CA ILE A 197 -29.39 -6.03 12.44
C ILE A 197 -29.77 -4.87 13.37
N ASP A 198 -29.26 -3.66 13.13
CA ASP A 198 -29.70 -2.46 13.85
C ASP A 198 -31.21 -2.20 13.63
N ASP A 199 -31.73 -2.42 12.43
CA ASP A 199 -33.17 -2.30 12.14
C ASP A 199 -33.99 -3.40 12.86
N LYS A 200 -33.45 -4.61 12.98
CA LYS A 200 -34.05 -5.70 13.78
C LYS A 200 -34.06 -5.35 15.27
N ALA A 201 -32.94 -4.88 15.80
CA ALA A 201 -32.80 -4.50 17.21
C ALA A 201 -33.70 -3.30 17.59
N ARG A 202 -33.99 -2.39 16.65
CA ARG A 202 -34.90 -1.25 16.85
C ARG A 202 -36.38 -1.58 16.60
N GLY A 203 -36.73 -2.84 16.32
CA GLY A 203 -38.10 -3.26 16.02
C GLY A 203 -38.63 -2.80 14.65
N VAL A 204 -37.81 -2.16 13.81
CA VAL A 204 -38.23 -1.73 12.47
C VAL A 204 -38.51 -2.93 11.57
N HIS A 205 -37.82 -4.05 11.83
CA HIS A 205 -38.05 -5.30 11.13
C HIS A 205 -39.48 -5.85 11.33
N GLU A 206 -40.04 -5.71 12.54
CA GLU A 206 -41.42 -6.13 12.85
C GLU A 206 -42.44 -5.29 12.07
N GLY A 207 -42.11 -4.01 11.84
CA GLY A 207 -42.88 -3.12 10.97
C GLY A 207 -43.02 -3.62 9.53
N TYR A 208 -42.05 -4.40 9.01
CA TYR A 208 -42.20 -5.02 7.69
C TYR A 208 -43.23 -6.16 7.69
N LEU A 209 -43.39 -6.87 8.80
CA LEU A 209 -44.30 -8.02 8.90
C LEU A 209 -45.78 -7.61 8.85
N VAL A 210 -46.08 -6.35 9.16
CA VAL A 210 -47.44 -5.78 9.09
C VAL A 210 -47.73 -5.08 7.75
N THR A 211 -46.76 -5.04 6.84
CA THR A 211 -46.93 -4.50 5.48
C THR A 211 -47.13 -5.63 4.47
N PRO A 212 -47.73 -5.38 3.30
CA PRO A 212 -47.88 -6.39 2.26
C PRO A 212 -46.56 -6.72 1.53
N ILE A 213 -45.39 -6.51 2.16
CA ILE A 213 -44.08 -6.80 1.60
C ILE A 213 -43.76 -8.29 1.80
N THR A 214 -43.40 -8.98 0.74
CA THR A 214 -42.96 -10.37 0.83
C THR A 214 -41.52 -10.48 1.31
N LYS A 215 -41.15 -11.61 1.92
CA LYS A 215 -39.77 -11.87 2.37
C LYS A 215 -38.75 -11.76 1.23
N LEU A 216 -39.10 -12.23 0.02
CA LEU A 216 -38.22 -12.14 -1.15
C LEU A 216 -38.01 -10.69 -1.60
N GLU A 217 -39.07 -9.87 -1.61
CA GLU A 217 -38.95 -8.44 -1.94
C GLU A 217 -38.08 -7.70 -0.93
N LEU A 218 -38.16 -8.06 0.37
CA LEU A 218 -37.30 -7.51 1.40
C LEU A 218 -35.84 -7.88 1.16
N VAL A 219 -35.55 -9.18 0.99
CA VAL A 219 -34.18 -9.69 0.78
C VAL A 219 -33.56 -9.09 -0.48
N LEU A 220 -34.26 -9.13 -1.62
CA LEU A 220 -33.78 -8.58 -2.88
C LEU A 220 -33.65 -7.06 -2.84
N GLY A 221 -34.59 -6.37 -2.18
CA GLY A 221 -34.52 -4.91 -2.01
C GLY A 221 -33.31 -4.47 -1.20
N LEU A 222 -33.02 -5.15 -0.08
CA LEU A 222 -31.81 -4.87 0.73
C LEU A 222 -30.53 -5.20 -0.02
N ASN A 223 -30.46 -6.38 -0.68
CA ASN A 223 -29.26 -6.77 -1.44
C ASN A 223 -29.02 -5.83 -2.62
N LEU A 224 -30.06 -5.41 -3.34
CA LEU A 224 -29.93 -4.47 -4.45
C LEU A 224 -29.50 -3.09 -3.96
N ALA A 225 -30.05 -2.61 -2.83
CA ALA A 225 -29.62 -1.34 -2.23
C ALA A 225 -28.15 -1.39 -1.79
N GLY A 226 -27.75 -2.48 -1.13
CA GLY A 226 -26.35 -2.70 -0.74
C GLY A 226 -25.42 -2.78 -1.95
N ALA A 227 -25.84 -3.47 -3.02
CA ALA A 227 -25.06 -3.56 -4.25
C ALA A 227 -24.88 -2.20 -4.93
N ILE A 228 -25.90 -1.34 -4.94
CA ILE A 228 -25.78 0.02 -5.49
C ILE A 228 -24.75 0.84 -4.70
N LYS A 229 -24.82 0.83 -3.36
CA LYS A 229 -23.87 1.57 -2.48
C LYS A 229 -22.44 1.09 -2.71
N ASP A 230 -22.27 -0.21 -2.86
CA ASP A 230 -20.98 -0.86 -2.98
C ASP A 230 -20.38 -0.69 -4.38
N VAL A 231 -21.18 -0.79 -5.45
CA VAL A 231 -20.77 -0.42 -6.82
C VAL A 231 -20.35 1.06 -6.88
N MET A 232 -21.10 1.96 -6.23
CA MET A 232 -20.69 3.37 -6.13
C MET A 232 -19.33 3.52 -5.43
N THR A 233 -19.12 2.79 -4.33
CA THR A 233 -17.85 2.77 -3.60
C THR A 233 -16.73 2.27 -4.52
N GLY A 234 -16.93 1.15 -5.20
CA GLY A 234 -15.96 0.58 -6.11
C GLY A 234 -15.57 1.52 -7.26
N ILE A 235 -16.55 2.20 -7.88
CA ILE A 235 -16.29 3.18 -8.94
C ILE A 235 -15.45 4.35 -8.40
N ILE A 236 -15.78 4.87 -7.22
CA ILE A 236 -15.07 5.99 -6.61
C ILE A 236 -13.63 5.59 -6.28
N ILE A 237 -13.41 4.40 -5.71
CA ILE A 237 -12.07 3.91 -5.37
C ILE A 237 -11.25 3.64 -6.62
N VAL A 238 -11.84 3.04 -7.68
CA VAL A 238 -11.13 2.88 -8.95
C VAL A 238 -10.76 4.24 -9.53
N ALA A 239 -11.68 5.21 -9.56
CA ALA A 239 -11.39 6.53 -10.11
C ALA A 239 -10.30 7.25 -9.31
N ILE A 240 -10.49 7.42 -8.00
CA ILE A 240 -9.57 8.17 -7.14
C ILE A 240 -8.26 7.40 -6.96
N GLY A 241 -8.34 6.13 -6.58
CA GLY A 241 -7.18 5.30 -6.30
C GLY A 241 -6.28 5.10 -7.53
N SER A 242 -6.86 4.97 -8.74
CA SER A 242 -6.05 4.85 -9.96
C SER A 242 -5.39 6.18 -10.35
N LEU A 243 -6.08 7.32 -10.16
CA LEU A 243 -5.47 8.63 -10.36
C LEU A 243 -4.31 8.87 -9.39
N MET A 244 -4.49 8.48 -8.13
CA MET A 244 -3.46 8.59 -7.09
C MET A 244 -2.27 7.66 -7.35
N ALA A 245 -2.53 6.42 -7.77
CA ALA A 245 -1.50 5.43 -8.09
C ALA A 245 -0.87 5.64 -9.48
N GLY A 246 -1.31 6.63 -10.27
CA GLY A 246 -0.77 6.88 -11.61
C GLY A 246 -1.03 5.74 -12.59
N VAL A 247 -2.16 5.03 -12.47
CA VAL A 247 -2.52 3.90 -13.32
C VAL A 247 -3.27 4.39 -14.56
N GLY A 248 -2.58 4.50 -15.69
CA GLY A 248 -3.16 4.97 -16.95
C GLY A 248 -4.07 3.98 -17.68
N THR A 249 -4.08 2.70 -17.28
CA THR A 249 -4.88 1.65 -17.94
C THR A 249 -6.39 1.81 -17.75
N ILE A 250 -6.82 2.67 -16.82
CA ILE A 250 -8.22 2.98 -16.56
C ILE A 250 -8.93 3.66 -17.73
N PHE A 251 -8.19 4.28 -18.65
CA PHE A 251 -8.79 4.96 -19.81
C PHE A 251 -9.12 4.00 -20.96
N ASN A 252 -8.71 2.74 -20.87
CA ASN A 252 -9.04 1.73 -21.87
C ASN A 252 -10.50 1.25 -21.66
N PRO A 253 -11.38 1.36 -22.69
CA PRO A 253 -12.79 0.95 -22.58
C PRO A 253 -12.97 -0.52 -22.17
N VAL A 254 -12.10 -1.43 -22.63
CA VAL A 254 -12.18 -2.86 -22.29
C VAL A 254 -11.90 -3.06 -20.81
N THR A 255 -10.89 -2.37 -20.27
CA THR A 255 -10.54 -2.42 -18.85
C THR A 255 -11.68 -1.85 -17.99
N ILE A 256 -12.28 -0.73 -18.39
CA ILE A 256 -13.42 -0.14 -17.68
C ILE A 256 -14.58 -1.13 -17.58
N VAL A 257 -14.97 -1.73 -18.70
CA VAL A 257 -16.08 -2.70 -18.72
C VAL A 257 -15.74 -3.93 -17.88
N GLY A 258 -14.51 -4.45 -18.00
CA GLY A 258 -14.04 -5.57 -17.18
C GLY A 258 -14.08 -5.27 -15.68
N LEU A 259 -13.58 -4.11 -15.26
CA LEU A 259 -13.62 -3.66 -13.87
C LEU A 259 -15.06 -3.46 -13.38
N LEU A 260 -15.94 -2.87 -14.20
CA LEU A 260 -17.34 -2.65 -13.84
C LEU A 260 -18.06 -4.00 -13.61
N VAL A 261 -17.87 -4.97 -14.50
CA VAL A 261 -18.40 -6.33 -14.33
C VAL A 261 -17.87 -6.97 -13.06
N LEU A 262 -16.55 -6.85 -12.80
CA LEU A 262 -15.93 -7.42 -11.60
C LEU A 262 -16.45 -6.76 -10.32
N ILE A 263 -16.65 -5.44 -10.31
CA ILE A 263 -17.23 -4.69 -9.20
C ILE A 263 -18.67 -5.16 -8.96
N VAL A 264 -19.50 -5.27 -10.00
CA VAL A 264 -20.90 -5.71 -9.84
C VAL A 264 -20.97 -7.14 -9.28
N LEU A 265 -20.17 -8.06 -9.82
CA LEU A 265 -20.14 -9.45 -9.36
C LEU A 265 -19.64 -9.58 -7.92
N THR A 266 -18.53 -8.91 -7.60
CA THR A 266 -17.94 -8.88 -6.25
C THR A 266 -18.93 -8.28 -5.26
N SER A 267 -19.64 -7.24 -5.68
CA SER A 267 -20.64 -6.58 -4.85
C SER A 267 -21.81 -7.50 -4.51
N LEU A 268 -22.34 -8.21 -5.51
CA LEU A 268 -23.39 -9.20 -5.29
C LEU A 268 -22.90 -10.34 -4.38
N ALA A 269 -21.67 -10.82 -4.58
CA ALA A 269 -21.08 -11.87 -3.76
C ALA A 269 -20.93 -11.44 -2.30
N PHE A 270 -20.37 -10.27 -2.02
CA PHE A 270 -20.24 -9.77 -0.65
C PHE A 270 -21.58 -9.47 0.01
N ASN A 271 -22.52 -8.84 -0.71
CA ASN A 271 -23.85 -8.56 -0.16
C ASN A 271 -24.59 -9.85 0.22
N THR A 272 -24.58 -10.84 -0.66
CA THR A 272 -25.23 -12.14 -0.40
C THR A 272 -24.54 -12.91 0.72
N MET A 273 -23.21 -12.95 0.74
CA MET A 273 -22.42 -13.55 1.83
C MET A 273 -22.76 -12.89 3.17
N MET A 274 -22.72 -11.56 3.24
CA MET A 274 -23.00 -10.82 4.47
C MET A 274 -24.44 -11.05 4.92
N PHE A 275 -25.41 -11.01 4.00
CA PHE A 275 -26.80 -11.29 4.33
C PHE A 275 -26.98 -12.71 4.90
N LEU A 276 -26.36 -13.73 4.30
CA LEU A 276 -26.41 -15.11 4.76
C LEU A 276 -25.82 -15.30 6.16
N LEU A 277 -24.68 -14.66 6.45
CA LEU A 277 -24.04 -14.72 7.76
C LEU A 277 -24.87 -14.02 8.85
N MET A 278 -25.52 -12.92 8.49
CA MET A 278 -26.16 -12.01 9.45
C MET A 278 -27.64 -12.31 9.71
N VAL A 279 -28.33 -13.00 8.80
CA VAL A 279 -29.79 -13.21 8.91
C VAL A 279 -30.21 -13.94 10.20
N ARG A 280 -29.34 -14.79 10.75
CA ARG A 280 -29.59 -15.58 11.98
C ARG A 280 -29.09 -14.89 13.25
N ILE A 281 -28.41 -13.76 13.13
CA ILE A 281 -27.82 -13.05 14.26
C ILE A 281 -28.86 -12.08 14.82
N GLU A 282 -28.93 -12.01 16.15
CA GLU A 282 -29.89 -11.13 16.85
C GLU A 282 -29.18 -10.01 17.61
N ASP A 283 -27.98 -10.28 18.12
CA ASP A 283 -27.19 -9.30 18.85
C ASP A 283 -26.45 -8.36 17.88
N PRO A 284 -26.70 -7.03 17.93
CA PRO A 284 -26.02 -6.04 17.10
C PRO A 284 -24.50 -5.92 17.35
N LEU A 285 -23.97 -6.50 18.44
CA LEU A 285 -22.54 -6.53 18.72
C LEU A 285 -21.79 -7.58 17.90
N VAL A 286 -22.43 -8.71 17.56
CA VAL A 286 -21.78 -9.82 16.84
C VAL A 286 -21.26 -9.41 15.45
N PRO A 287 -22.02 -8.69 14.59
CA PRO A 287 -21.52 -8.24 13.29
C PRO A 287 -20.31 -7.32 13.39
N ARG A 288 -20.28 -6.49 14.43
CA ARG A 288 -19.17 -5.56 14.70
C ARG A 288 -17.91 -6.30 15.11
N ALA A 289 -18.04 -7.36 15.91
CA ALA A 289 -16.93 -8.24 16.27
C ALA A 289 -16.45 -9.08 15.07
N MET A 290 -17.40 -9.64 14.29
CA MET A 290 -17.11 -10.42 13.08
C MET A 290 -16.41 -9.60 12.01
N PHE A 291 -16.61 -8.28 11.97
CA PHE A 291 -15.90 -7.41 11.04
C PHE A 291 -14.39 -7.63 11.06
N GLY A 292 -13.77 -7.49 12.23
CA GLY A 292 -12.32 -7.54 12.34
C GLY A 292 -11.78 -8.90 11.91
N ILE A 293 -12.49 -9.96 12.27
CA ILE A 293 -12.13 -11.34 11.92
C ILE A 293 -12.25 -11.57 10.42
N LEU A 294 -13.42 -11.27 9.83
CA LEU A 294 -13.65 -11.44 8.40
C LEU A 294 -12.72 -10.56 7.57
N ASN A 295 -12.51 -9.31 8.00
CA ASN A 295 -11.56 -8.40 7.34
C ASN A 295 -10.16 -9.03 7.31
N THR A 296 -9.68 -9.51 8.45
CA THR A 296 -8.33 -10.10 8.55
C THR A 296 -8.22 -11.37 7.70
N LEU A 297 -9.21 -12.26 7.77
CA LEU A 297 -9.21 -13.54 7.06
C LEU A 297 -9.42 -13.42 5.55
N LEU A 298 -10.13 -12.39 5.08
CA LEU A 298 -10.35 -12.17 3.65
C LEU A 298 -9.24 -11.31 3.04
N PHE A 299 -8.78 -10.28 3.73
CA PHE A 299 -7.86 -9.30 3.16
C PHE A 299 -6.42 -9.81 3.10
N PHE A 300 -5.86 -10.30 4.20
CA PHE A 300 -4.43 -10.67 4.23
C PHE A 300 -4.09 -11.88 3.35
N PRO A 301 -4.89 -12.96 3.32
CA PRO A 301 -4.63 -14.10 2.44
C PRO A 301 -4.97 -13.85 0.96
N SER A 302 -5.59 -12.72 0.60
CA SER A 302 -6.03 -12.45 -0.78
C SER A 302 -4.90 -12.23 -1.79
N GLY A 303 -3.67 -12.06 -1.32
CA GLY A 303 -2.55 -11.62 -2.14
C GLY A 303 -2.43 -10.10 -2.29
N SER A 304 -3.32 -9.33 -1.67
CA SER A 304 -3.34 -7.87 -1.77
C SER A 304 -2.12 -7.19 -1.15
N VAL A 305 -1.63 -7.72 -0.02
CA VAL A 305 -0.51 -7.13 0.74
C VAL A 305 0.83 -7.73 0.31
N TYR A 306 0.84 -9.03 0.00
CA TYR A 306 2.03 -9.75 -0.41
C TYR A 306 1.66 -10.83 -1.44
N PRO A 307 2.56 -11.19 -2.36
CA PRO A 307 2.31 -12.28 -3.30
C PRO A 307 2.09 -13.60 -2.54
N ILE A 308 1.03 -14.34 -2.89
CA ILE A 308 0.71 -15.64 -2.26
C ILE A 308 1.54 -16.81 -2.79
N GLN A 309 2.25 -16.60 -3.90
CA GLN A 309 3.13 -17.57 -4.54
C GLN A 309 4.51 -16.91 -4.60
N ALA A 310 5.32 -17.18 -3.59
CA ALA A 310 6.75 -16.91 -3.59
C ALA A 310 7.50 -18.18 -3.98
#